data_AF-A0A835CFE7-F1
#
_entry.id   AF-A0A835CFE7-F1
#
_cell.length_a   1.000
_cell.length_b   1.000
_cell.length_c   1.000
_cell.angle_alpha   90.00
_cell.angle_beta   90.00
_cell.angle_gamma   90.00
#
_symmetry.space_group_name_H-M   'P 1'
#
loop_
_entity.id
_entity.type
_entity.pdbx_description
1 polymer ?
#
loop_
_entity_poly.entity_id
_entity_poly.type
_entity_poly.pdbx_seq_one_letter_code
_entity_poly.pdbx_strand_id
1 'polypeptide(L)' 'MALHQLMVEEGIVPSAGWEMRRTLVIQKLK' A
#
# COMPACT_ATOMS: atom_id res chain seq x y z
N MET A 1 -6.28 -1.29 -4.54
CA MET A 1 -7.51 -2.12 -4.55
C MET A 1 -7.30 -3.50 -3.92
N ALA A 2 -6.80 -4.54 -4.60
CA ALA A 2 -6.69 -5.89 -4.00
C ALA A 2 -5.83 -5.98 -2.73
N LEU A 3 -4.60 -5.43 -2.76
CA LEU A 3 -3.71 -5.44 -1.58
C LEU A 3 -4.26 -4.59 -0.42
N HIS A 4 -4.94 -3.49 -0.73
CA HIS A 4 -5.53 -2.64 0.29
C HIS A 4 -6.66 -3.35 1.03
N GLN A 5 -7.52 -4.09 0.31
CA GLN A 5 -8.60 -4.86 0.90
C GLN A 5 -8.05 -5.97 1.81
N LEU A 6 -7.05 -6.72 1.35
CA LEU A 6 -6.39 -7.74 2.17
C LEU A 6 -5.77 -7.15 3.44
N MET A 7 -5.10 -6.00 3.34
CA MET A 7 -4.54 -5.33 4.54
C MET A 7 -5.62 -4.98 5.56
N VAL A 8 -6.76 -4.45 5.09
CA VAL A 8 -7.90 -4.11 5.97
C VAL A 8 -8.53 -5.36 6.58
N GLU A 9 -8.68 -6.44 5.82
CA GLU A 9 -9.19 -7.74 6.30
C GLU A 9 -8.29 -8.33 7.40
N GLU A 10 -6.98 -8.18 7.28
CA GLU A 10 -5.98 -8.61 8.28
C GLU A 10 -5.80 -7.59 9.43
N GLY A 11 -6.65 -6.56 9.52
CA GLY A 11 -6.61 -5.54 10.58
C GLY A 11 -5.47 -4.52 10.45
N ILE A 12 -4.77 -4.49 9.32
CA ILE A 12 -3.70 -3.54 9.02
C ILE A 12 -4.33 -2.29 8.40
N VAL A 13 -4.28 -1.17 9.12
CA VAL A 13 -4.77 0.12 8.61
C VAL A 13 -3.62 0.83 7.86
N PRO A 14 -3.70 0.99 6.53
CA PRO A 14 -2.67 1.68 5.79
C PRO A 14 -2.69 3.17 6.13
N SER A 15 -1.52 3.75 6.36
CA SER A 15 -1.40 5.18 6.61
C SER A 15 -1.83 6.01 5.41
N ALA A 16 -2.33 7.23 5.66
CA ALA A 16 -2.63 8.19 4.59
C ALA A 16 -1.40 8.38 3.68
N GLY A 17 -1.61 8.25 2.36
CA GLY A 17 -0.53 8.31 1.37
C GLY A 17 0.27 7.00 1.19
N TRP A 18 -0.15 5.88 1.78
CA TRP A 18 0.48 4.56 1.57
C TRP A 18 0.56 4.18 0.09
N GLU A 19 -0.51 4.38 -0.69
CA GLU A 19 -0.50 4.03 -2.12
C GLU A 19 0.53 4.84 -2.92
N MET A 20 0.70 6.13 -2.59
CA MET A 20 1.72 7.00 -3.17
C MET A 20 3.12 6.50 -2.83
N ARG A 21 3.39 6.21 -1.54
CA ARG A 21 4.68 5.69 -1.09
C ARG A 21 5.01 4.33 -1.72
N ARG A 22 4.04 3.42 -1.78
CA ARG A 22 4.19 2.11 -2.44
C ARG A 22 4.60 2.28 -3.89
N THR A 23 3.94 3.21 -4.60
CA THR A 23 4.24 3.50 -6.01
C THR A 23 5.66 4.04 -6.19
N LEU A 24 6.07 4.99 -5.35
CA LEU A 24 7.42 5.57 -5.36
C LEU A 24 8.51 4.51 -5.11
N VAL A 25 8.28 3.59 -4.16
CA VAL A 25 9.22 2.49 -3.88
C VAL A 25 9.33 1.55 -5.07
N ILE A 26 8.19 1.13 -5.65
CA ILE A 26 8.18 0.26 -6.83
C ILE A 26 8.91 0.91 -8.01
N GLN A 27 8.74 2.22 -8.21
CA GLN A 27 9.45 2.97 -9.25
C GLN A 27 10.96 3.00 -9.01
N LYS A 28 11.42 3.16 -7.76
CA LYS A 28 12.85 3.18 -7.41
C LYS A 28 13.53 1.81 -7.51
N LEU A 29 12.77 0.73 -7.44
CA LEU A 29 13.28 -0.64 -7.52
C LEU A 29 13.35 -1.19 -8.95
N LYS A 30 12.94 -0.39 -9.95
CA LYS A 30 13.13 -0.65 -11.38
C LYS A 30 14.46 -0.04 -11.84
#